data_AF-A0A822AX99-F1
#
_entry.id   AF-A0A822AX99-F1
#
_cell.length_a   1.000
_cell.length_b   1.000
_cell.length_c   1.000
_cell.angle_alpha   90.00
_cell.angle_beta   90.00
_cell.angle_gamma   90.00
#
_symmetry.space_group_name_H-M   'P 1'
#
loop_
_entity.id
_entity.type
_entity.pdbx_description
1 polymer ?
#
loop_
_entity_poly.entity_id
_entity_poly.type
_entity_poly.pdbx_seq_one_letter_code
_entity_poly.pdbx_strand_id
1 'polypeptide(L)'
;MACNNSVNIFVLGPISIMKTDIRTADVNQQQLMSFAYVFSVTILVLFALASNILSTDTFFRAQIRSTSVGFHLLLYSCCSISVLLLLEIRLIQLLDSLNYESFFSICNVITPLSNILTRIGLWMNGLIGLQRAFQSFELGFLWNQIRSRVAGIMLVLVISICVSLMHVPELISRQTLPDPVAAGKLVCQIKYSDKLLVLNTIFSFIHVLLPVLLNMLANCLILASISRRRANIHGTTYWSQWIRQFHRHAHLFISPTLTT
;
A
#
# COMPACT_ATOMS: atom_id res chain seq x y z
N MET A 1 -11.22 20.44 -27.54
CA MET A 1 -12.41 21.03 -26.89
C MET A 1 -12.57 20.40 -25.52
N ALA A 2 -12.69 21.27 -24.50
CA ALA A 2 -13.00 21.00 -23.08
C ALA A 2 -12.06 20.05 -22.29
N CYS A 3 -10.97 20.61 -21.74
CA CYS A 3 -10.36 20.09 -20.51
C CYS A 3 -11.34 20.34 -19.35
N ASN A 4 -11.92 19.27 -18.80
CA ASN A 4 -12.75 19.36 -17.61
C ASN A 4 -11.84 19.40 -16.37
N ASN A 5 -11.58 20.62 -15.89
CA ASN A 5 -10.95 20.86 -14.60
C ASN A 5 -11.96 20.57 -13.48
N SER A 6 -12.04 19.31 -13.05
CA SER A 6 -12.56 18.97 -11.73
C SER A 6 -11.37 18.64 -10.83
N VAL A 7 -10.91 19.63 -10.08
CA VAL A 7 -9.96 19.46 -8.98
C VAL A 7 -10.66 18.65 -7.90
N ASN A 8 -10.56 17.33 -7.96
CA ASN A 8 -11.03 16.45 -6.91
C ASN A 8 -10.04 16.51 -5.75
N ILE A 9 -10.46 17.13 -4.65
CA ILE A 9 -9.70 17.36 -3.41
C ILE A 9 -9.28 16.04 -2.71
N PHE A 10 -9.77 14.89 -3.18
CA PHE A 10 -9.39 13.54 -2.72
C PHE A 10 -8.08 12.98 -3.33
N VAL A 11 -7.29 13.81 -4.03
CA VAL A 11 -6.07 13.40 -4.77
C VAL A 11 -4.79 13.44 -3.90
N LEU A 12 -4.89 13.50 -2.57
CA LEU A 12 -3.75 13.52 -1.65
C LEU A 12 -3.38 12.16 -1.05
N GLY A 13 -3.70 11.06 -1.75
CA GLY A 13 -3.14 9.74 -1.45
C GLY A 13 -1.83 9.52 -2.20
N PRO A 14 -0.86 8.75 -1.67
CA PRO A 14 0.38 8.37 -2.38
C PRO A 14 0.11 7.79 -3.78
N ILE A 15 -1.05 7.14 -3.95
CA ILE A 15 -1.50 6.50 -5.18
C ILE A 15 -2.00 7.51 -6.23
N SER A 16 -2.65 8.59 -5.82
CA SER A 16 -3.15 9.64 -6.73
C SER A 16 -2.03 10.60 -7.13
N ILE A 17 -1.07 10.79 -6.22
CA ILE A 17 0.21 11.48 -6.45
C ILE A 17 1.07 10.75 -7.51
N MET A 18 0.94 9.42 -7.65
CA MET A 18 1.59 8.66 -8.74
C MET A 18 0.97 8.86 -10.14
N LYS A 19 -0.21 9.49 -10.26
CA LYS A 19 -0.98 9.57 -11.52
C LYS A 19 -1.14 10.95 -12.14
N THR A 20 -0.96 12.03 -11.39
CA THR A 20 -1.18 13.40 -11.90
C THR A 20 0.12 14.04 -12.39
N ASP A 21 0.26 14.18 -13.71
CA ASP A 21 1.19 15.14 -14.30
C ASP A 21 0.72 16.56 -13.94
N ILE A 22 1.44 17.22 -13.04
CA ILE A 22 1.18 18.61 -12.62
C ILE A 22 1.60 19.52 -13.78
N ARG A 23 0.71 19.78 -14.74
CA ARG A 23 0.86 20.84 -15.76
C ARG A 23 0.06 22.06 -15.34
N THR A 24 0.70 23.01 -14.65
CA THR A 24 0.22 24.40 -14.48
C THR A 24 0.99 25.33 -15.41
N ALA A 25 0.36 26.42 -15.86
CA ALA A 25 0.83 27.28 -16.95
C ALA A 25 2.06 28.17 -16.65
N ASP A 26 2.65 28.09 -15.45
CA ASP A 26 3.83 28.89 -15.05
C ASP A 26 5.02 27.99 -14.68
N VAL A 27 6.09 28.07 -15.47
CA VAL A 27 7.26 27.16 -15.43
C VAL A 27 8.07 27.33 -14.14
N ASN A 28 8.19 28.55 -13.63
CA ASN A 28 8.96 28.83 -12.40
C ASN A 28 8.20 28.35 -11.15
N GLN A 29 6.88 28.54 -11.13
CA GLN A 29 6.04 28.04 -10.04
C GLN A 29 5.98 26.50 -10.05
N GLN A 30 5.96 25.88 -11.23
CA GLN A 30 6.00 24.43 -11.39
C GLN A 30 7.31 23.81 -10.88
N GLN A 31 8.46 24.44 -11.13
CA GLN A 31 9.77 23.96 -10.66
C GLN A 31 9.89 24.03 -9.13
N LEU A 32 9.49 25.15 -8.52
CA LEU A 32 9.52 25.30 -7.06
C LEU A 32 8.59 24.30 -6.36
N MET A 33 7.38 24.11 -6.89
CA MET A 33 6.42 23.13 -6.36
C MET A 33 6.91 21.69 -6.51
N SER A 34 7.53 21.34 -7.64
CA SER A 34 8.11 20.01 -7.87
C SER A 34 9.29 19.74 -6.93
N PHE A 35 10.16 20.73 -6.73
CA PHE A 35 11.30 20.61 -5.82
C PHE A 35 10.85 20.44 -4.37
N ALA A 36 9.95 21.30 -3.87
CA ALA A 36 9.42 21.20 -2.52
C ALA A 36 8.72 19.86 -2.27
N TYR A 37 7.95 19.39 -3.27
CA TYR A 37 7.30 18.09 -3.25
C TYR A 37 8.32 16.94 -3.15
N VAL A 38 9.29 16.86 -4.07
CA VAL A 38 10.31 15.81 -4.05
C VAL A 38 11.08 15.81 -2.73
N PHE A 39 11.49 16.99 -2.26
CA PHE A 39 12.20 17.13 -0.99
C PHE A 39 11.40 16.56 0.20
N SER A 40 10.13 16.94 0.31
CA SER A 40 9.26 16.47 1.39
C SER A 40 9.06 14.94 1.37
N VAL A 41 8.84 14.36 0.19
CA VAL A 41 8.61 12.91 0.04
C VAL A 41 9.90 12.14 0.31
N THR A 42 11.05 12.64 -0.15
CA THR A 42 12.35 12.01 0.13
C THR A 42 12.62 11.92 1.64
N ILE A 43 12.32 12.96 2.43
CA ILE A 43 12.46 12.91 3.89
C ILE A 43 11.57 11.81 4.49
N LEU A 44 10.31 11.73 4.04
CA LEU A 44 9.37 10.70 4.51
C LEU A 44 9.86 9.29 4.15
N VAL A 45 10.40 9.11 2.95
CA VAL A 45 10.96 7.83 2.48
C VAL A 45 12.16 7.42 3.33
N LEU A 46 13.09 8.34 3.63
CA LEU A 46 14.25 8.05 4.47
C LEU A 46 13.84 7.62 5.89
N PHE A 47 12.87 8.31 6.48
CA PHE A 47 12.32 7.92 7.79
C PHE A 47 11.65 6.54 7.73
N ALA A 48 10.86 6.28 6.68
CA ALA A 48 10.20 5.00 6.48
C ALA A 48 11.20 3.86 6.24
N LEU A 49 12.29 4.11 5.51
CA LEU A 49 13.37 3.14 5.29
C LEU A 49 14.06 2.79 6.62
N ALA A 50 14.44 3.79 7.41
CA ALA A 50 15.05 3.56 8.72
C ALA A 50 14.13 2.73 9.63
N SER A 51 12.84 3.07 9.69
CA SER A 51 11.84 2.33 10.48
C SER A 51 11.69 0.88 10.02
N ASN A 52 11.62 0.65 8.71
CA ASN A 52 11.49 -0.70 8.14
C ASN A 52 12.77 -1.54 8.32
N ILE A 53 13.95 -0.94 8.25
CA ILE A 53 15.23 -1.63 8.51
C ILE A 53 15.30 -2.08 9.97
N LEU A 54 14.99 -1.20 10.91
CA LEU A 54 14.94 -1.54 12.35
C LEU A 54 13.89 -2.62 12.67
N SER A 55 12.72 -2.53 12.03
CA SER A 55 11.67 -3.55 12.14
C SER A 55 12.12 -4.89 11.57
N THR A 56 12.84 -4.86 10.45
CA THR A 56 13.39 -6.06 9.80
C THR A 56 14.41 -6.76 10.71
N ASP A 57 15.35 -6.03 11.31
CA ASP A 57 16.27 -6.57 12.32
C ASP A 57 15.51 -7.25 13.47
N THR A 58 14.45 -6.60 13.95
CA THR A 58 13.60 -7.17 14.99
C THR A 58 12.95 -8.48 14.54
N PHE A 59 12.35 -8.53 13.35
CA PHE A 59 11.67 -9.72 12.82
C PHE A 59 12.62 -10.85 12.43
N PHE A 60 13.90 -10.58 12.20
CA PHE A 60 14.93 -11.59 11.98
C PHE A 60 15.20 -12.46 13.21
N ARG A 61 14.85 -11.99 14.42
CA ARG A 61 15.04 -12.74 15.67
C ARG A 61 14.30 -14.08 15.63
N ALA A 62 15.00 -15.16 15.96
CA ALA A 62 14.48 -16.53 15.89
C ALA A 62 13.19 -16.74 16.69
N GLN A 63 13.04 -16.06 17.83
CA GLN A 63 11.84 -16.11 18.66
C GLN A 63 10.60 -15.61 17.91
N ILE A 64 10.70 -14.51 17.17
CA ILE A 64 9.57 -13.93 16.43
C ILE A 64 9.23 -14.81 15.21
N ARG A 65 10.27 -15.26 14.50
CA ARG A 65 10.15 -16.13 13.31
C ARG A 65 9.62 -17.54 13.60
N SER A 66 9.60 -17.95 14.87
CA SER A 66 8.98 -19.22 15.29
C SER A 66 7.47 -19.27 15.00
N THR A 67 6.83 -18.10 14.87
CA THR A 67 5.40 -17.98 14.56
C THR A 67 5.17 -17.73 13.07
N SER A 68 4.05 -18.25 12.54
CA SER A 68 3.60 -17.97 11.17
C SER A 68 3.51 -16.45 10.93
N VAL A 69 2.91 -15.70 11.85
CA VAL A 69 2.78 -14.23 11.78
C VAL A 69 4.14 -13.53 11.70
N GLY A 70 5.13 -13.93 12.50
CA GLY A 70 6.46 -13.32 12.48
C GLY A 70 7.19 -13.48 11.16
N PHE A 71 7.04 -14.62 10.49
CA PHE A 71 7.59 -14.83 9.15
C PHE A 71 6.92 -13.92 8.10
N HIS A 72 5.60 -13.75 8.15
CA HIS A 72 4.89 -12.86 7.24
C HIS A 72 5.26 -11.38 7.43
N LEU A 73 5.52 -10.96 8.66
CA LEU A 73 5.99 -9.59 8.96
C LEU A 73 7.36 -9.31 8.35
N LEU A 74 8.27 -10.30 8.38
CA LEU A 74 9.57 -10.18 7.72
C LEU A 74 9.42 -10.05 6.20
N LEU A 75 8.56 -10.86 5.58
CA LEU A 75 8.29 -10.75 4.14
C LEU A 75 7.67 -9.39 3.79
N TYR A 76 6.75 -8.90 4.61
CA TYR A 76 6.15 -7.58 4.46
C TYR A 76 7.18 -6.46 4.59
N SER A 77 8.08 -6.52 5.57
CA SER A 77 9.11 -5.47 5.76
C SER A 77 10.12 -5.45 4.61
N CYS A 78 10.53 -6.62 4.10
CA CYS A 78 11.34 -6.70 2.89
C CYS A 78 10.62 -6.10 1.66
N CYS A 79 9.35 -6.45 1.46
CA CYS A 79 8.53 -5.88 0.38
C CYS A 79 8.40 -4.36 0.50
N SER A 80 8.20 -3.84 1.73
CA SER A 80 8.09 -2.40 2.00
C SER A 80 9.40 -1.67 1.69
N ILE A 81 10.55 -2.25 2.02
CA ILE A 81 11.86 -1.68 1.65
C ILE A 81 12.01 -1.60 0.14
N SER A 82 11.65 -2.68 -0.58
CA SER A 82 11.70 -2.68 -2.05
C SER A 82 10.82 -1.60 -2.68
N VAL A 83 9.60 -1.38 -2.16
CA VAL A 83 8.71 -0.31 -2.62
C VAL A 83 9.32 1.07 -2.40
N LEU A 84 9.88 1.32 -1.21
CA LEU A 84 10.48 2.60 -0.86
C LEU A 84 11.68 2.95 -1.74
N LEU A 85 12.53 1.96 -2.06
CA LEU A 85 13.66 2.15 -2.97
C LEU A 85 13.20 2.46 -4.41
N LEU A 86 12.19 1.75 -4.91
CA LEU A 86 11.61 2.03 -6.23
C LEU A 86 10.98 3.43 -6.30
N LEU A 87 10.37 3.88 -5.20
CA LEU A 87 9.81 5.23 -5.09
C LEU A 87 10.91 6.30 -5.09
N GLU A 88 12.01 6.07 -4.37
CA GLU A 88 13.15 6.99 -4.34
C GLU A 88 13.78 7.15 -5.73
N ILE A 89 13.99 6.06 -6.46
CA ILE A 89 14.49 6.09 -7.83
C ILE A 89 13.60 6.98 -8.70
N ARG A 90 12.27 6.83 -8.59
CA ARG A 90 11.30 7.64 -9.34
C ARG A 90 11.36 9.13 -8.98
N LEU A 91 11.58 9.47 -7.72
CA LEU A 91 11.62 10.85 -7.24
C LEU A 91 12.87 11.59 -7.70
N ILE A 92 14.04 10.96 -7.60
CA ILE A 92 15.31 11.51 -8.08
C ILE A 92 15.21 11.87 -9.57
N GLN A 93 14.54 11.01 -10.32
CA GLN A 93 14.39 11.14 -11.77
C GLN A 93 13.32 12.17 -12.20
N LEU A 94 12.52 12.68 -11.26
CA LEU A 94 11.63 13.83 -11.50
C LEU A 94 12.40 15.17 -11.53
N LEU A 95 13.59 15.20 -10.92
CA LEU A 95 14.44 16.39 -10.83
C LEU A 95 15.42 16.52 -12.01
N ASP A 96 15.65 15.44 -12.76
CA ASP A 96 16.67 15.39 -13.81
C ASP A 96 16.08 15.10 -15.19
N SER A 97 16.72 15.61 -16.25
CA SER A 97 16.33 15.31 -17.62
C SER A 97 16.80 13.91 -18.00
N LEU A 98 15.88 12.97 -18.15
CA LEU A 98 16.20 11.57 -18.39
C LEU A 98 16.47 11.27 -19.86
N ASN A 99 17.45 10.38 -20.09
CA ASN A 99 17.61 9.72 -21.38
C ASN A 99 16.42 8.80 -21.68
N TYR A 100 16.18 8.53 -22.96
CA TYR A 100 15.07 7.69 -23.43
C TYR A 100 15.02 6.32 -22.74
N GLU A 101 16.17 5.63 -22.63
CA GLU A 101 16.23 4.29 -22.01
C GLU A 101 15.82 4.31 -20.54
N SER A 102 16.31 5.29 -19.79
CA SER A 102 15.92 5.49 -18.39
C SER A 102 14.43 5.75 -18.27
N PHE A 103 13.88 6.65 -19.10
CA PHE A 103 12.45 6.95 -19.12
C PHE A 103 11.60 5.72 -19.44
N PHE A 104 12.02 4.93 -20.44
CA PHE A 104 11.36 3.69 -20.82
C PHE A 104 11.32 2.68 -19.68
N SER A 105 12.45 2.45 -19.00
CA SER A 105 12.54 1.56 -17.85
C SER A 105 11.64 2.01 -16.70
N ILE A 106 11.59 3.32 -16.43
CA ILE A 106 10.75 3.86 -15.35
C ILE A 106 9.27 3.69 -15.66
N CYS A 107 8.88 4.05 -16.88
CA CYS A 107 7.50 3.99 -17.31
C CYS A 107 7.01 2.54 -17.28
N ASN A 108 7.76 1.61 -17.86
CA ASN A 108 7.28 0.26 -18.14
C ASN A 108 7.67 -0.79 -17.10
N VAL A 109 8.69 -0.54 -16.26
CA VAL A 109 9.19 -1.50 -15.28
C VAL A 109 9.03 -0.98 -13.85
N ILE A 110 9.67 0.15 -13.51
CA ILE A 110 9.71 0.64 -12.12
C ILE A 110 8.33 1.04 -11.63
N THR A 111 7.59 1.82 -12.43
CA THR A 111 6.27 2.31 -12.02
C THR A 111 5.27 1.17 -11.81
N PRO A 112 5.12 0.21 -12.74
CA PRO A 112 4.21 -0.90 -12.53
C PRO A 112 4.65 -1.83 -11.40
N LEU A 113 5.95 -2.12 -11.28
CA LEU A 113 6.47 -2.96 -10.19
C LEU A 113 6.20 -2.33 -8.81
N SER A 114 6.45 -1.02 -8.67
CA SER A 114 6.14 -0.27 -7.45
C SER A 114 4.65 -0.33 -7.11
N ASN A 115 3.77 -0.16 -8.11
CA ASN A 115 2.32 -0.27 -7.93
C ASN A 115 1.91 -1.68 -7.45
N ILE A 116 2.37 -2.74 -8.12
CA ILE A 116 2.04 -4.13 -7.78
C ILE A 116 2.51 -4.46 -6.36
N LEU A 117 3.78 -4.17 -6.04
CA LEU A 117 4.34 -4.44 -4.71
C LEU A 117 3.61 -3.68 -3.60
N THR A 118 3.22 -2.43 -3.86
CA THR A 118 2.41 -1.65 -2.91
C THR A 118 1.05 -2.31 -2.66
N ARG A 119 0.37 -2.78 -3.72
CA ARG A 119 -0.91 -3.48 -3.57
C ARG A 119 -0.77 -4.81 -2.83
N ILE A 120 0.28 -5.57 -3.12
CA ILE A 120 0.60 -6.80 -2.39
C ILE A 120 0.81 -6.50 -0.91
N GLY A 121 1.56 -5.44 -0.58
CA GLY A 121 1.78 -4.98 0.79
C GLY A 121 0.46 -4.68 1.53
N LEU A 122 -0.45 -3.92 0.91
CA LEU A 122 -1.77 -3.61 1.49
C LEU A 122 -2.55 -4.89 1.82
N TRP A 123 -2.63 -5.81 0.85
CA TRP A 123 -3.31 -7.09 1.04
C TRP A 123 -2.66 -7.92 2.15
N MET A 124 -1.33 -8.03 2.18
CA MET A 124 -0.60 -8.72 3.24
C MET A 124 -0.90 -8.14 4.61
N ASN A 125 -0.92 -6.81 4.74
CA ASN A 125 -1.21 -6.14 6.01
C ASN A 125 -2.61 -6.51 6.55
N GLY A 126 -3.63 -6.47 5.69
CA GLY A 126 -5.00 -6.85 6.06
C GLY A 126 -5.12 -8.32 6.49
N LEU A 127 -4.46 -9.23 5.77
CA LEU A 127 -4.48 -10.67 6.10
C LEU A 127 -3.74 -10.99 7.40
N ILE A 128 -2.58 -10.38 7.62
CA ILE A 128 -1.81 -10.54 8.86
C ILE A 128 -2.62 -10.04 10.05
N GLY A 129 -3.31 -8.90 9.90
CA GLY A 129 -4.24 -8.39 10.90
C GLY A 129 -5.32 -9.41 11.23
N LEU A 130 -5.98 -9.97 10.21
CA LEU A 130 -7.03 -10.97 10.39
C LEU A 130 -6.51 -12.26 11.04
N GLN A 131 -5.32 -12.72 10.66
CA GLN A 131 -4.69 -13.88 11.27
C GLN A 131 -4.43 -13.67 12.78
N ARG A 132 -3.96 -12.47 13.17
CA ARG A 132 -3.78 -12.08 14.59
C ARG A 132 -5.11 -12.01 15.34
N ALA A 133 -6.16 -11.53 14.68
CA ALA A 133 -7.50 -11.50 15.24
C ALA A 133 -8.00 -12.91 15.56
N PHE A 134 -7.87 -13.86 14.63
CA PHE A 134 -8.23 -15.26 14.88
C PHE A 134 -7.42 -15.90 16.00
N GLN A 135 -6.12 -15.62 16.07
CA GLN A 135 -5.27 -16.09 17.18
C GLN A 135 -5.76 -15.57 18.54
N SER A 136 -6.21 -14.32 18.61
CA SER A 136 -6.65 -13.68 19.86
C SER A 136 -7.94 -14.28 20.43
N PHE A 137 -8.76 -14.91 19.60
CA PHE A 137 -10.03 -15.53 20.00
C PHE A 137 -9.92 -17.03 20.29
N GLU A 138 -8.75 -17.65 20.10
CA GLU A 138 -8.57 -19.09 20.32
C GLU A 138 -9.64 -19.94 19.60
N LEU A 139 -10.07 -19.53 18.40
CA LEU A 139 -11.02 -20.30 17.57
C LEU A 139 -10.36 -21.61 17.14
N GLY A 140 -10.43 -22.63 18.01
CA GLY A 140 -9.64 -23.86 17.91
C GLY A 140 -9.70 -24.58 16.57
N PHE A 141 -10.84 -24.53 15.86
CA PHE A 141 -11.00 -25.15 14.54
C PHE A 141 -10.27 -24.39 13.42
N LEU A 142 -10.51 -23.09 13.26
CA LEU A 142 -9.82 -22.25 12.25
C LEU A 142 -8.33 -22.09 12.56
N TRP A 143 -8.00 -22.02 13.85
CA TRP A 143 -6.62 -21.91 14.31
C TRP A 143 -5.78 -23.12 13.89
N ASN A 144 -6.30 -24.34 14.02
CA ASN A 144 -5.50 -25.53 13.69
C ASN A 144 -5.11 -25.58 12.19
N GLN A 145 -5.97 -25.04 11.31
CA GLN A 145 -5.73 -25.00 9.86
C GLN A 145 -4.83 -23.82 9.43
N ILE A 146 -4.96 -22.65 10.08
CA ILE A 146 -4.17 -21.43 9.78
C ILE A 146 -2.82 -21.42 10.54
N ARG A 147 -2.67 -22.26 11.58
CA ARG A 147 -1.43 -22.41 12.37
C ARG A 147 -0.26 -22.89 11.51
N SER A 148 -0.52 -23.66 10.45
CA SER A 148 0.55 -24.13 9.58
C SER A 148 1.26 -22.96 8.90
N ARG A 149 2.58 -22.87 9.11
CA ARG A 149 3.46 -21.91 8.41
C ARG A 149 3.29 -22.00 6.89
N VAL A 150 3.10 -23.22 6.39
CA VAL A 150 2.91 -23.49 4.95
C VAL A 150 1.60 -22.89 4.45
N ALA A 151 0.51 -23.03 5.20
CA ALA A 151 -0.79 -22.47 4.81
C ALA A 151 -0.75 -20.94 4.71
N GLY A 152 -0.07 -20.26 5.64
CA GLY A 152 0.13 -18.82 5.57
C GLY A 152 0.97 -18.39 4.36
N ILE A 153 2.07 -19.09 4.09
CA ILE A 153 2.92 -18.81 2.92
C ILE A 153 2.12 -19.00 1.63
N MET A 154 1.37 -20.10 1.50
CA MET A 154 0.52 -20.35 0.34
C MET A 154 -0.53 -19.23 0.16
N LEU A 155 -1.16 -18.78 1.25
CA LEU A 155 -2.12 -17.68 1.19
C LEU A 155 -1.50 -16.38 0.65
N VAL A 156 -0.31 -16.01 1.15
CA VAL A 156 0.40 -14.81 0.66
C VAL A 156 0.85 -14.96 -0.79
N LEU A 157 1.31 -16.14 -1.19
CA LEU A 157 1.71 -16.41 -2.58
C LEU A 157 0.51 -16.32 -3.52
N VAL A 158 -0.61 -16.97 -3.19
CA VAL A 158 -1.85 -16.92 -3.98
C VAL A 158 -2.32 -15.49 -4.14
N ILE A 159 -2.33 -14.71 -3.06
CA ILE A 159 -2.79 -13.31 -3.11
C ILE A 159 -1.81 -12.43 -3.89
N SER A 160 -0.51 -12.63 -3.75
CA SER A 160 0.50 -11.95 -4.57
C SER A 160 0.30 -12.21 -6.07
N ILE A 161 0.01 -13.47 -6.44
CA ILE A 161 -0.29 -13.87 -7.82
C ILE A 161 -1.58 -13.21 -8.30
N CYS A 162 -2.68 -13.31 -7.54
CA CYS A 162 -3.96 -12.69 -7.89
C CYS A 162 -3.84 -11.18 -8.11
N VAL A 163 -3.14 -10.48 -7.21
CA VAL A 163 -2.90 -9.03 -7.32
C VAL A 163 -2.09 -8.72 -8.58
N SER A 164 -1.04 -9.50 -8.86
CA SER A 164 -0.21 -9.29 -10.05
C SER A 164 -1.01 -9.49 -11.35
N LEU A 165 -1.88 -10.52 -11.38
CA LEU A 165 -2.76 -10.79 -12.53
C LEU A 165 -3.77 -9.66 -12.79
N MET A 166 -4.29 -9.01 -11.73
CA MET A 166 -5.19 -7.86 -11.86
C MET A 166 -4.51 -6.65 -12.53
N HIS A 167 -3.17 -6.55 -12.47
CA HIS A 167 -2.41 -5.47 -13.10
C HIS A 167 -1.97 -5.77 -14.55
N VAL A 168 -2.14 -7.00 -15.05
CA VAL A 168 -1.76 -7.37 -16.43
C VAL A 168 -2.39 -6.46 -17.50
N PRO A 169 -3.69 -6.09 -17.43
CA PRO A 169 -4.28 -5.20 -18.43
C PRO A 169 -3.65 -3.79 -18.45
N GLU A 170 -3.23 -3.29 -17.29
CA GLU A 170 -2.51 -2.02 -17.18
C GLU A 170 -1.13 -2.12 -17.83
N LEU A 171 -0.41 -3.23 -17.59
CA LEU A 171 0.91 -3.48 -18.16
C LEU A 171 0.88 -3.45 -19.69
N ILE A 172 -0.09 -4.13 -20.30
CA ILE A 172 -0.22 -4.26 -21.76
C ILE A 172 -0.64 -2.92 -22.39
N SER A 173 -1.46 -2.14 -21.69
CA SER A 173 -2.02 -0.88 -22.21
C SER A 173 -1.07 0.32 -22.04
N ARG A 174 0.10 0.12 -21.43
CA ARG A 174 1.07 1.17 -21.14
C ARG A 174 2.00 1.40 -22.32
N GLN A 175 2.22 2.67 -22.65
CA GLN A 175 3.02 3.11 -23.79
C GLN A 175 3.90 4.30 -23.42
N THR A 176 5.10 4.33 -24.00
CA THR A 176 6.01 5.48 -23.95
C THR A 176 5.97 6.18 -25.29
N LEU A 177 5.54 7.44 -25.30
CA LEU A 177 5.35 8.22 -26.53
C LEU A 177 6.09 9.56 -26.43
N PRO A 178 6.55 10.15 -27.56
CA PRO A 178 7.04 11.52 -27.58
C PRO A 178 5.94 12.50 -27.22
N ASP A 179 6.28 13.52 -26.40
CA ASP A 179 5.35 14.54 -25.94
C ASP A 179 4.91 15.43 -27.13
N PRO A 180 3.60 15.53 -27.43
CA PRO A 180 3.12 16.35 -28.54
C PRO A 180 3.28 17.86 -28.29
N VAL A 181 3.52 18.29 -27.04
CA VAL A 181 3.62 19.70 -26.65
C VAL A 181 5.06 20.13 -26.41
N ALA A 182 5.93 19.22 -25.99
CA ALA A 182 7.32 19.52 -25.67
C ALA A 182 8.28 18.68 -26.54
N ALA A 183 8.81 19.30 -27.60
CA ALA A 183 9.77 18.68 -28.50
C ALA A 183 10.95 18.08 -27.70
N GLY A 184 11.22 16.79 -27.92
CA GLY A 184 12.31 16.06 -27.25
C GLY A 184 11.97 15.49 -25.86
N LYS A 185 10.76 15.71 -25.33
CA LYS A 185 10.30 15.07 -24.08
C LYS A 185 9.50 13.80 -24.37
N LEU A 186 9.48 12.89 -23.41
CA LEU A 186 8.72 11.63 -23.45
C LEU A 186 7.62 11.66 -22.39
N VAL A 187 6.50 11.02 -22.68
CA VAL A 187 5.37 10.86 -21.77
C VAL A 187 5.04 9.38 -21.63
N CYS A 188 4.69 8.97 -20.41
CA CYS A 188 4.20 7.63 -20.11
C CYS A 188 2.68 7.68 -20.08
N GLN A 189 2.02 7.11 -21.09
CA GLN A 189 0.57 7.13 -21.20
C GLN A 189 0.01 5.71 -21.12
N ILE A 190 -1.15 5.57 -20.48
CA ILE A 190 -1.92 4.32 -20.48
C ILE A 190 -3.14 4.54 -21.37
N LYS A 191 -3.28 3.74 -22.41
CA LYS A 191 -4.39 3.83 -23.37
C LYS A 191 -5.29 2.62 -23.24
N TYR A 192 -6.34 2.75 -22.42
CA TYR A 192 -7.34 1.70 -22.26
C TYR A 192 -8.39 1.75 -23.37
N SER A 193 -8.95 0.58 -23.72
CA SER A 193 -10.28 0.51 -24.33
C SER A 193 -11.36 0.75 -23.27
N ASP A 194 -12.56 1.16 -23.67
CA ASP A 194 -13.64 1.51 -22.72
C ASP A 194 -13.94 0.38 -21.72
N LYS A 195 -13.92 -0.87 -22.19
CA LYS A 195 -14.13 -2.06 -21.35
C LYS A 195 -13.00 -2.25 -20.33
N LEU A 196 -11.75 -2.04 -20.75
CA LEU A 196 -10.59 -2.18 -19.88
C LEU A 196 -10.52 -1.05 -18.84
N LEU A 197 -10.99 0.15 -19.19
CA LEU A 197 -11.07 1.28 -18.26
C LEU A 197 -12.01 0.96 -17.09
N VAL A 198 -13.21 0.43 -17.38
CA VAL A 198 -14.16 0.01 -16.34
C VAL A 198 -13.57 -1.09 -15.46
N LEU A 199 -12.98 -2.12 -16.06
CA LEU A 199 -12.36 -3.21 -15.31
C LEU A 199 -11.21 -2.74 -14.41
N ASN A 200 -10.30 -1.91 -14.93
CA ASN A 200 -9.20 -1.35 -14.17
C ASN A 200 -9.67 -0.46 -13.01
N THR A 201 -10.80 0.23 -13.19
CA THR A 201 -11.42 1.05 -12.14
C THR A 201 -11.95 0.17 -11.02
N ILE A 202 -12.63 -0.94 -11.35
CA ILE A 202 -13.10 -1.93 -10.38
C ILE A 202 -11.92 -2.54 -9.62
N PHE A 203 -10.86 -2.99 -10.31
CA PHE A 203 -9.67 -3.52 -9.67
C PHE A 203 -8.99 -2.51 -8.75
N SER A 204 -8.85 -1.26 -9.20
CA SER A 204 -8.31 -0.17 -8.37
C SER A 204 -9.12 0.01 -7.08
N PHE A 205 -10.44 -0.06 -7.18
CA PHE A 205 -11.33 0.05 -6.02
C PHE A 205 -11.18 -1.15 -5.07
N ILE A 206 -11.12 -2.37 -5.61
CA ILE A 206 -10.90 -3.61 -4.86
C ILE A 206 -9.56 -3.56 -4.09
N HIS A 207 -8.48 -3.13 -4.75
CA HIS A 207 -7.14 -3.04 -4.15
C HIS A 207 -7.02 -2.03 -3.02
N VAL A 208 -7.97 -1.09 -2.90
CA VAL A 208 -8.01 -0.12 -1.80
C VAL A 208 -9.02 -0.56 -0.75
N LEU A 209 -10.26 -0.82 -1.15
CA LEU A 209 -11.36 -1.05 -0.22
C LEU A 209 -11.21 -2.36 0.56
N LEU A 210 -10.92 -3.48 -0.11
CA LEU A 210 -10.89 -4.78 0.58
C LEU A 210 -9.78 -4.87 1.63
N PRO A 211 -8.51 -4.48 1.36
CA PRO A 211 -7.48 -4.48 2.38
C PRO A 211 -7.81 -3.61 3.59
N VAL A 212 -8.40 -2.43 3.36
CA VAL A 212 -8.81 -1.51 4.45
C VAL A 212 -9.91 -2.14 5.29
N LEU A 213 -10.94 -2.73 4.67
CA LEU A 213 -12.02 -3.42 5.38
C LEU A 213 -11.48 -4.60 6.20
N LEU A 214 -10.58 -5.40 5.65
CA LEU A 214 -9.93 -6.50 6.36
C LEU A 214 -9.18 -6.00 7.60
N ASN A 215 -8.43 -4.91 7.47
CA ASN A 215 -7.68 -4.33 8.59
C ASN A 215 -8.61 -3.74 9.68
N MET A 216 -9.68 -3.05 9.28
CA MET A 216 -10.69 -2.55 10.22
C MET A 216 -11.38 -3.70 10.96
N LEU A 217 -11.80 -4.75 10.25
CA LEU A 217 -12.39 -5.95 10.83
C LEU A 217 -11.42 -6.61 11.81
N ALA A 218 -10.16 -6.78 11.43
CA ALA A 218 -9.12 -7.33 12.31
C ALA A 218 -8.97 -6.53 13.61
N ASN A 219 -8.89 -5.21 13.53
CA ASN A 219 -8.77 -4.34 14.69
C ASN A 219 -10.01 -4.42 15.60
N CYS A 220 -11.21 -4.43 15.03
CA CYS A 220 -12.46 -4.63 15.78
C CYS A 220 -12.47 -5.97 16.52
N LEU A 221 -12.08 -7.05 15.83
CA LEU A 221 -12.01 -8.39 16.41
C LEU A 221 -10.97 -8.45 17.55
N ILE A 222 -9.77 -7.91 17.34
CA ILE A 222 -8.74 -7.84 18.40
C ILE A 222 -9.29 -7.07 19.61
N LEU A 223 -9.92 -5.92 19.39
CA LEU A 223 -10.51 -5.11 20.46
C LEU A 223 -11.59 -5.89 21.22
N ALA A 224 -12.39 -6.70 20.52
CA ALA A 224 -13.46 -7.49 21.12
C ALA A 224 -12.88 -8.58 22.01
N SER A 225 -11.81 -9.23 21.53
CA SER A 225 -11.10 -10.25 22.29
C SER A 225 -10.51 -9.68 23.59
N ILE A 226 -9.87 -8.50 23.51
CA ILE A 226 -9.27 -7.82 24.67
C ILE A 226 -10.36 -7.40 25.66
N SER A 227 -11.46 -6.83 25.15
CA SER A 227 -12.57 -6.36 25.97
C SER A 227 -13.25 -7.51 26.70
N ARG A 228 -13.48 -8.65 26.03
CA ARG A 228 -14.01 -9.88 26.64
C ARG A 228 -13.08 -10.43 27.71
N ARG A 229 -11.78 -10.53 27.43
CA ARG A 229 -10.78 -11.00 28.42
C ARG A 229 -10.76 -10.11 29.66
N ARG A 230 -10.74 -8.78 29.49
CA ARG A 230 -10.76 -7.82 30.61
C ARG A 230 -12.07 -7.83 31.39
N ALA A 231 -13.21 -7.97 30.71
CA ALA A 231 -14.52 -8.10 31.35
C ALA A 231 -14.54 -9.30 32.30
N ASN A 232 -14.06 -10.46 31.83
CA ASN A 232 -13.97 -11.69 32.62
C ASN A 232 -12.99 -11.56 33.80
N ILE A 233 -11.81 -10.97 33.60
CA ILE A 233 -10.79 -10.82 34.66
C ILE A 233 -11.21 -9.81 35.73
N HIS A 234 -11.87 -8.71 35.34
CA HIS A 234 -12.25 -7.65 36.26
C HIS A 234 -13.70 -7.74 36.76
N GLY A 235 -14.48 -8.74 36.34
CA GLY A 235 -15.89 -8.87 36.70
C GLY A 235 -16.76 -7.67 36.24
N THR A 236 -16.36 -7.01 35.15
CA THR A 236 -17.05 -5.81 34.62
C THR A 236 -17.85 -6.14 33.37
N THR A 237 -18.80 -5.28 32.99
CA THR A 237 -19.59 -5.50 31.78
C THR A 237 -18.73 -5.37 30.52
N TYR A 238 -18.95 -6.26 29.54
CA TYR A 238 -18.26 -6.24 28.24
C TYR A 238 -18.32 -4.85 27.58
N TRP A 239 -19.49 -4.23 27.58
CA TRP A 239 -19.72 -2.94 26.92
C TRP A 239 -18.89 -1.80 27.53
N SER A 240 -18.77 -1.77 28.86
CA SER A 240 -17.94 -0.77 29.55
C SER A 240 -16.46 -0.90 29.16
N GLN A 241 -15.96 -2.13 29.05
CA GLN A 241 -14.59 -2.39 28.62
C GLN A 241 -14.41 -2.09 27.13
N TRP A 242 -15.37 -2.43 26.28
CA TRP A 242 -15.33 -2.15 24.85
C TRP A 242 -15.22 -0.65 24.56
N ILE A 243 -16.10 0.18 25.13
CA ILE A 243 -16.03 1.64 24.94
C ILE A 243 -14.69 2.19 25.41
N ARG A 244 -14.22 1.74 26.57
CA ARG A 244 -12.93 2.17 27.14
C ARG A 244 -11.76 1.79 26.25
N GLN A 245 -11.73 0.56 25.72
CA GLN A 245 -10.67 0.13 24.83
C GLN A 245 -10.76 0.83 23.47
N PHE A 246 -11.97 1.07 22.95
CA PHE A 246 -12.19 1.80 21.70
C PHE A 246 -11.65 3.22 21.79
N HIS A 247 -12.00 3.96 22.85
CA HIS A 247 -11.45 5.31 23.07
C HIS A 247 -9.92 5.31 23.18
N ARG A 248 -9.36 4.32 23.88
CA ARG A 248 -7.91 4.20 24.03
C ARG A 248 -7.20 3.87 22.70
N HIS A 249 -7.86 3.14 21.80
CA HIS A 249 -7.27 2.63 20.56
C HIS A 249 -7.93 3.21 19.30
N ALA A 250 -8.65 4.33 19.42
CA ALA A 250 -9.34 4.97 18.29
C ALA A 250 -8.36 5.30 17.15
N HIS A 251 -7.12 5.64 17.50
CA HIS A 251 -6.02 5.89 16.56
C HIS A 251 -5.70 4.70 15.63
N LEU A 252 -5.94 3.46 16.05
CA LEU A 252 -5.73 2.26 15.22
C LEU A 252 -6.72 2.16 14.05
N PHE A 253 -7.89 2.80 14.18
CA PHE A 253 -8.89 2.88 13.11
C PHE A 253 -8.63 4.05 12.17
N ILE A 254 -7.97 5.10 12.67
CA ILE A 254 -7.61 6.31 11.91
C ILE A 254 -6.35 6.09 11.04
N SER A 255 -5.41 5.25 11.49
CA SER A 255 -4.16 4.98 10.78
C SER A 255 -4.32 4.33 9.38
N PRO A 256 -5.18 3.29 9.18
CA PRO A 256 -5.41 2.74 7.85
C PRO A 256 -6.23 3.63 6.91
N THR A 257 -6.94 4.64 7.43
CA THR A 257 -7.70 5.61 6.61
C THR A 257 -6.85 6.78 6.12
N LEU A 258 -5.72 7.08 6.78
CA LEU A 258 -4.82 8.17 6.40
C LEU A 258 -3.68 7.75 5.46
N THR A 259 -3.50 6.45 5.24
CA THR A 259 -2.39 5.87 4.44
C THR A 259 -2.81 5.40 3.04
N THR A 260 -4.06 5.61 2.65
CA THR A 260 -4.56 5.41 1.27
C THR A 260 -4.70 6.75 0.56
#